data_AF-A0A376KSN5-F1
#
_entry.id   AF-A0A376KSN5-F1
#
_cell.length_a   1.000
_cell.length_b   1.000
_cell.length_c   1.000
_cell.angle_alpha   90.00
_cell.angle_beta   90.00
_cell.angle_gamma   90.00
#
_symmetry.space_group_name_H-M   'P 1'
#
loop_
_entity.id
_entity.type
_entity.pdbx_description
1 polymer ?
#
loop_
_entity_poly.entity_id
_entity_poly.type
_entity_poly.pdbx_seq_one_letter_code
_entity_poly.pdbx_strand_id
1 'polypeptide(L)' 'MFKTIGFFIANEVSPRFDHLVKEDTGFIGFKNMEQIAEHPLEEKSGRPASAEGRLPGQSIDRFDHGGK' A
#
# COMPACT_ATOMS: atom_id res chain seq x y z
N MET A 1 9.40 4.37 -4.20
CA MET A 1 7.97 4.06 -3.95
C MET A 1 7.82 3.72 -2.47
N PHE A 2 6.73 4.16 -1.83
CA PHE A 2 6.44 3.90 -0.41
C PHE A 2 5.11 3.13 -0.27
N LYS A 3 5.06 2.12 0.61
CA LYS A 3 3.79 1.44 1.00
C LYS A 3 2.88 2.41 1.76
N THR A 4 1.57 2.28 1.59
CA THR A 4 0.53 3.04 2.33
C THR A 4 0.79 2.95 3.83
N ILE A 5 0.73 4.08 4.53
CA ILE A 5 0.96 4.17 5.98
C ILE A 5 -0.37 4.51 6.65
N GLY A 6 -0.62 3.93 7.81
CA GLY A 6 -1.72 4.32 8.66
C GLY A 6 -1.33 4.22 10.13
N PHE A 7 -2.23 4.66 11.01
CA PHE A 7 -2.08 4.52 12.46
C PHE A 7 -2.35 3.09 12.95
N PHE A 8 -2.96 2.26 12.10
CA PHE A 8 -3.22 0.86 12.37
C PHE A 8 -2.03 0.01 11.94
N ILE A 9 -1.47 -0.77 12.86
CA ILE A 9 -0.45 -1.79 12.57
C ILE A 9 -1.18 -3.14 12.48
N ALA A 10 -1.27 -3.70 11.28
CA ALA A 10 -1.94 -4.95 11.04
C ALA A 10 -1.07 -6.14 11.47
N ASN A 11 -1.66 -7.13 12.14
CA ASN A 11 -1.03 -8.44 12.34
C ASN A 11 -1.16 -9.25 11.05
N GLU A 12 -0.17 -9.10 10.20
CA GLU A 12 -0.18 -9.57 8.82
C GLU A 12 0.09 -11.10 8.77
N VAL A 13 -0.67 -11.88 7.98
CA VAL A 13 -0.67 -13.37 8.01
C VAL A 13 -0.25 -14.00 6.68
N SER A 14 0.54 -15.07 6.65
CA SER A 14 1.04 -15.68 5.41
C SER A 14 0.36 -17.01 5.05
N PRO A 15 0.20 -17.36 3.76
CA PRO A 15 0.64 -16.64 2.55
C PRO A 15 -0.33 -15.52 2.13
N ARG A 16 0.21 -14.42 1.57
CA ARG A 16 -0.56 -13.19 1.21
C ARG A 16 -0.65 -12.95 -0.28
N PHE A 17 0.14 -13.71 -1.03
CA PHE A 17 0.31 -13.53 -2.45
C PHE A 17 0.10 -14.87 -3.11
N ASP A 18 -0.77 -14.88 -4.10
CA ASP A 18 -1.02 -16.06 -4.91
C ASP A 18 -1.35 -15.63 -6.34
N HIS A 19 -1.19 -16.56 -7.28
CA HIS A 19 -1.65 -16.37 -8.65
C HIS A 19 -3.15 -16.68 -8.75
N LEU A 20 -3.86 -15.87 -9.52
CA LEU A 20 -5.25 -16.15 -9.85
C LEU A 20 -5.29 -17.22 -10.93
N VAL A 21 -6.13 -18.24 -10.72
CA VAL A 21 -6.36 -19.34 -11.65
C VAL A 21 -7.80 -19.25 -12.16
N LYS A 22 -7.98 -19.42 -13.47
CA LYS A 22 -9.29 -19.52 -14.11
C LYS A 22 -9.26 -20.58 -15.20
N GLU A 23 -9.73 -21.78 -14.88
CA GLU A 23 -9.97 -22.90 -15.82
C GLU A 23 -8.92 -22.98 -16.96
N ASP A 24 -9.36 -23.11 -18.21
CA ASP A 24 -8.49 -23.22 -19.40
C ASP A 24 -7.83 -21.88 -19.80
N THR A 25 -7.93 -20.85 -18.95
CA THR A 25 -7.26 -19.58 -19.14
C THR A 25 -5.91 -19.63 -18.42
N GLY A 26 -4.85 -19.24 -19.13
CA GLY A 26 -3.51 -19.13 -18.56
C GLY A 26 -3.41 -18.07 -17.45
N PHE A 27 -2.23 -17.48 -17.25
CA PHE A 27 -2.04 -16.49 -16.19
C PHE A 27 -3.00 -15.30 -16.34
N ILE A 28 -3.84 -15.06 -15.32
CA ILE A 28 -4.82 -13.96 -15.30
C ILE A 28 -4.48 -12.86 -14.29
N GLY A 29 -3.50 -13.06 -13.42
CA GLY A 29 -3.07 -12.05 -12.46
C GLY A 29 -2.68 -12.63 -11.11
N PHE A 30 -2.54 -11.74 -10.13
CA PHE A 30 -2.22 -12.09 -8.75
C PHE A 30 -3.34 -11.66 -7.81
N LYS A 31 -3.60 -12.50 -6.81
CA LYS A 31 -4.37 -12.15 -5.63
C LYS A 31 -3.39 -11.61 -4.59
N ASN A 32 -3.61 -10.36 -4.16
CA ASN A 32 -2.84 -9.75 -3.09
C ASN A 32 -3.74 -9.51 -1.87
N MET A 33 -3.33 -10.03 -0.72
CA MET A 33 -3.97 -9.81 0.58
C MET A 33 -3.06 -8.99 1.52
N GLU A 34 -1.94 -8.46 1.02
CA GLU A 34 -1.02 -7.64 1.79
C GLU A 34 -1.70 -6.37 2.32
N GLN A 35 -1.46 -6.06 3.59
CA GLN A 35 -2.02 -4.89 4.27
C GLN A 35 -1.06 -3.68 4.19
N ILE A 36 -1.47 -2.56 4.81
CA ILE A 36 -0.67 -1.34 4.92
C ILE A 36 0.65 -1.59 5.68
N ALA A 37 1.57 -0.62 5.67
CA ALA A 37 2.90 -0.77 6.29
C ALA A 37 2.84 -1.27 7.74
N GLU A 38 3.58 -2.35 8.02
CA GLU A 38 3.74 -2.90 9.39
C GLU A 38 4.64 -1.99 10.27
N HIS A 39 5.32 -1.02 9.65
CA HIS A 39 6.19 -0.08 10.34
C HIS A 39 5.42 1.17 10.82
N PRO A 40 5.65 1.62 12.07
CA PRO A 40 5.10 2.85 12.60
C PRO A 40 5.45 4.08 11.74
N LEU A 41 4.59 5.10 11.78
CA LEU A 41 4.78 6.35 11.04
C LEU A 41 6.11 7.05 11.38
N GLU A 42 6.52 6.98 12.66
CA GLU A 42 7.74 7.62 13.16
C GLU A 42 9.01 7.04 12.51
N GLU A 43 9.01 5.75 12.17
CA GLU A 43 10.14 5.07 11.54
C GLU A 43 10.43 5.61 10.12
N LYS A 44 9.42 6.13 9.41
CA LYS A 44 9.64 6.74 8.08
C LYS A 44 10.18 8.17 8.14
N SER A 45 10.03 8.88 9.27
CA SER A 45 10.45 10.29 9.40
C SER A 45 11.98 10.49 9.41
N GLY A 46 12.77 9.40 9.46
CA GLY A 46 14.23 9.43 9.46
C GLY A 46 14.90 9.28 8.09
N ARG A 47 14.15 9.13 6.99
CA ARG A 47 14.74 9.18 5.64
C ARG A 47 14.83 10.64 5.20
N PRO A 48 16.01 11.13 4.79
CA PRO A 48 16.14 12.51 4.34
C PRO A 48 15.21 12.76 3.14
N ALA A 49 14.45 13.84 3.21
CA ALA A 49 13.60 14.38 2.15
C ALA A 49 14.38 14.85 0.90
N SER A 50 15.61 14.40 0.70
CA SER A 50 16.46 14.79 -0.43
C SER A 50 16.19 13.99 -1.71
N ALA A 51 15.15 13.15 -1.73
CA ALA A 51 14.67 12.45 -2.93
C ALA A 51 13.29 12.95 -3.39
N GLU A 52 12.94 14.20 -3.08
CA GLU A 52 11.78 14.89 -3.64
C GLU A 52 12.00 15.26 -5.11
N GLY A 53 12.07 14.24 -5.97
CA GLY A 53 11.60 14.37 -7.34
C GLY A 53 10.08 14.39 -7.31
N ARG A 54 9.48 15.58 -7.15
CA ARG A 54 8.04 15.79 -7.32
C ARG A 54 7.62 15.26 -8.68
N LEU A 55 6.97 14.10 -8.73
CA LEU A 55 6.35 13.62 -9.95
C LEU A 55 5.12 14.50 -10.24
N PRO A 56 5.06 15.21 -11.38
CA PRO A 56 3.95 16.10 -11.69
C PRO A 56 2.65 15.29 -11.86
N GLY A 57 1.58 15.71 -11.17
CA GLY A 57 0.21 15.24 -11.44
C GLY A 57 -0.46 14.34 -10.41
N GLN A 58 0.19 13.99 -9.28
CA GLN A 58 -0.50 13.23 -8.22
C GLN A 58 -1.14 14.19 -7.21
N SER A 59 -2.43 14.50 -7.42
CA SER A 59 -3.29 15.01 -6.35
C SER A 59 -3.50 13.88 -5.35
N ILE A 60 -3.05 14.08 -4.11
CA ILE A 60 -3.51 13.29 -2.98
C ILE A 60 -4.96 13.71 -2.72
N ASP A 61 -5.91 12.97 -3.27
CA ASP A 61 -7.32 13.14 -2.95
C ASP A 61 -7.50 12.83 -1.47
N ARG A 62 -7.72 13.87 -0.66
CA ARG A 62 -8.19 13.71 0.71
C ARG A 62 -9.57 13.07 0.64
N PHE A 63 -9.69 11.80 1.01
CA PHE A 63 -10.97 11.23 1.39
C PHE A 63 -11.40 11.87 2.72
N ASP A 64 -12.05 13.03 2.65
CA ASP A 64 -12.83 13.56 3.75
C ASP A 64 -14.06 12.66 3.92
N HIS A 65 -14.06 11.84 4.96
CA HIS A 65 -15.30 11.23 5.42
C HIS A 65 -16.07 12.31 6.16
N GLY A 66 -16.84 13.08 5.39
CA GLY A 66 -17.83 14.02 5.89
C GLY A 66 -18.69 13.32 6.94
N GLY A 67 -18.54 13.78 8.18
CA GLY A 67 -19.45 13.48 9.27
C GLY A 67 -20.86 13.95 8.91
N LYS A 68 -21.82 13.22 9.49
CA LYS A 68 -23.27 13.42 9.42
C LYS A 68 -23.73 14.88 9.49
#